data_AF-A0A6N7KXN8-F1
#
_entry.id   AF-A0A6N7KXN8-F1
#
_cell.length_a   1.000
_cell.length_b   1.000
_cell.length_c   1.000
_cell.angle_alpha   90.00
_cell.angle_beta   90.00
_cell.angle_gamma   90.00
#
_symmetry.space_group_name_H-M   'P 1'
#
loop_
_entity.id
_entity.type
_entity.pdbx_description
1 polymer ?
#
loop_
_entity_poly.entity_id
_entity_poly.type
_entity_poly.pdbx_seq_one_letter_code
_entity_poly.pdbx_strand_id
1 'polypeptide(L)'
;MDEVLEVVPGLRAVATRNVPGTLALFATHFPRFPVLPGVLILDDIAETARLAAGAGAWTLAEVSRIRYRRYVEPGDRMVVDVRITEASADTIRGSATVTVDGRTVTTVRELRLARVTGRVPVLSSLSGVRA
;
A
#
# COMPACT_ATOMS: atom_id res chain seq x y z
N MET A 1 -1.16 7.68 -2.94
CA MET A 1 -1.35 8.27 -1.60
C MET A 1 -1.98 9.64 -1.77
N ASP A 2 -2.80 10.10 -0.82
CA ASP A 2 -3.51 11.38 -0.96
C ASP A 2 -2.66 12.55 -0.43
N GLU A 3 -1.93 12.32 0.66
CA GLU A 3 -0.99 13.30 1.23
C GLU A 3 0.26 12.57 1.72
N VAL A 4 1.43 13.08 1.39
CA VAL A 4 2.71 12.59 1.92
C VAL A 4 3.12 13.47 3.10
N LEU A 5 3.23 12.88 4.28
CA LEU A 5 3.54 13.60 5.52
C LEU A 5 5.06 13.67 5.76
N GLU A 6 5.79 12.61 5.43
CA GLU A 6 7.22 12.52 5.67
C GLU A 6 7.87 11.54 4.68
N VAL A 7 9.05 11.89 4.17
CA VAL A 7 9.91 10.97 3.43
C VAL A 7 11.35 11.17 3.88
N VAL A 8 11.97 10.11 4.36
CA VAL A 8 13.40 10.00 4.62
C VAL A 8 13.93 8.89 3.71
N PRO A 9 14.52 9.25 2.54
CA PRO A 9 14.93 8.27 1.54
C PRO A 9 15.82 7.16 2.12
N GLY A 10 15.53 5.91 1.76
CA GLY A 10 16.22 4.72 2.22
C GLY A 10 15.89 4.31 3.67
N LEU A 11 15.06 5.07 4.40
CA LEU A 11 14.79 4.83 5.81
C LEU A 11 13.30 4.73 6.14
N ARG A 12 12.48 5.71 5.72
CA ARG A 12 11.08 5.80 6.14
C ARG A 12 10.23 6.64 5.20
N ALA A 13 8.94 6.32 5.10
CA ALA A 13 7.95 7.24 4.58
C ALA A 13 6.64 7.12 5.37
N VAL A 14 5.94 8.24 5.49
CA VAL A 14 4.61 8.34 6.10
C VAL A 14 3.70 9.08 5.14
N ALA A 15 2.55 8.48 4.85
CA ALA A 15 1.56 9.09 3.98
C ALA A 15 0.15 8.73 4.45
N THR A 16 -0.84 9.50 4.00
CA THR A 16 -2.24 9.27 4.32
C THR A 16 -3.05 8.87 3.10
N ARG A 17 -4.07 8.07 3.37
CA ARG A 17 -5.07 7.62 2.41
C ARG A 17 -6.46 7.81 3.01
N ASN A 18 -7.28 8.62 2.36
CA ASN A 18 -8.71 8.68 2.65
C ASN A 18 -9.38 7.46 2.06
N VAL A 19 -10.44 6.99 2.72
CA VAL A 19 -11.25 5.85 2.30
C VAL A 19 -12.65 6.37 2.00
N PRO A 20 -12.92 6.94 0.80
CA PRO A 20 -14.20 7.57 0.52
C PRO A 20 -15.37 6.59 0.63
N GLY A 21 -16.44 7.01 1.29
CA GLY A 21 -17.70 6.27 1.37
C GLY A 21 -18.30 5.87 0.02
N THR A 22 -17.93 6.61 -1.02
CA THR A 22 -18.46 6.47 -2.38
C THR A 22 -17.73 5.42 -3.23
N LEU A 23 -16.71 4.74 -2.70
CA LEU A 23 -16.02 3.69 -3.46
C LEU A 23 -17.00 2.56 -3.81
N ALA A 24 -17.14 2.28 -5.11
CA ALA A 24 -18.08 1.28 -5.62
C ALA A 24 -17.85 -0.12 -5.03
N LEU A 25 -16.61 -0.44 -4.62
CA LEU A 25 -16.27 -1.72 -4.00
C LEU A 25 -17.03 -1.97 -2.70
N PHE A 26 -17.47 -0.93 -1.97
CA PHE A 26 -18.23 -1.11 -0.73
C PHE A 26 -19.62 -1.69 -0.96
N ALA A 27 -20.17 -1.54 -2.18
CA ALA A 27 -21.41 -2.21 -2.56
C ALA A 27 -21.24 -3.74 -2.62
N THR A 28 -20.02 -4.25 -2.78
CA THR A 28 -19.73 -5.68 -2.94
C THR A 28 -18.80 -6.26 -1.86
N HIS A 29 -18.14 -5.40 -1.07
CA HIS A 29 -17.17 -5.81 -0.04
C HIS A 29 -17.40 -5.08 1.30
N PHE A 30 -18.40 -5.47 2.09
CA PHE A 30 -19.45 -6.43 1.78
C PHE A 30 -20.80 -5.71 1.89
N PRO A 31 -21.85 -6.08 1.13
CA PRO A 31 -23.08 -5.27 0.99
C PRO A 31 -23.77 -4.86 2.31
N ARG A 32 -23.60 -5.63 3.39
CA ARG A 32 -24.17 -5.35 4.73
C ARG A 32 -23.12 -5.06 5.80
N PHE A 33 -21.85 -5.03 5.40
CA PHE A 33 -20.70 -4.79 6.25
C PHE A 33 -19.56 -4.22 5.39
N PRO A 34 -19.68 -2.95 4.95
CA PRO A 34 -18.72 -2.35 4.04
C PRO A 34 -17.38 -2.18 4.76
N VAL A 35 -16.32 -2.73 4.17
CA VAL A 35 -14.99 -2.75 4.76
C VAL A 35 -13.94 -2.74 3.68
N LEU A 36 -12.85 -2.01 3.88
CA LEU A 36 -11.80 -1.91 2.87
C LEU A 36 -11.11 -3.27 2.72
N PRO A 37 -11.00 -3.82 1.49
CA PRO A 37 -10.26 -5.04 1.25
C PRO A 37 -8.81 -4.91 1.73
N GLY A 38 -8.34 -5.90 2.50
CA GLY A 38 -6.97 -5.89 3.04
C GLY A 38 -5.89 -5.78 1.97
N VAL A 39 -6.16 -6.26 0.75
CA VAL A 39 -5.25 -6.12 -0.40
C VAL A 39 -5.06 -4.66 -0.85
N LEU A 40 -6.04 -3.78 -0.65
CA LEU A 40 -5.88 -2.35 -0.95
C LEU A 40 -5.03 -1.66 0.12
N ILE A 41 -5.15 -2.08 1.38
CA ILE A 41 -4.23 -1.63 2.45
C ILE A 41 -2.80 -2.05 2.12
N LEU A 42 -2.59 -3.25 1.56
CA LEU A 42 -1.29 -3.70 1.09
C LEU A 42 -0.75 -2.87 -0.08
N ASP A 43 -1.62 -2.46 -1.01
CA ASP A 43 -1.23 -1.57 -2.11
C ASP A 43 -0.80 -0.20 -1.60
N ASP A 44 -1.52 0.38 -0.63
CA ASP A 44 -1.13 1.63 0.02
C ASP A 44 0.20 1.51 0.79
N ILE A 45 0.43 0.38 1.46
CA ILE A 45 1.73 0.05 2.07
C ILE A 45 2.81 -0.03 1.00
N ALA A 46 2.56 -0.68 -0.13
CA ALA A 46 3.53 -0.80 -1.21
C ALA A 46 3.84 0.57 -1.83
N GLU A 47 2.83 1.39 -2.09
CA GLU A 47 3.00 2.76 -2.61
C GLU A 47 3.84 3.59 -1.63
N THR A 48 3.55 3.52 -0.34
CA THR A 48 4.33 4.22 0.70
C THR A 48 5.76 3.67 0.81
N ALA A 49 5.94 2.35 0.66
CA ALA A 49 7.27 1.75 0.65
C ALA A 49 8.10 2.20 -0.56
N ARG A 50 7.48 2.42 -1.73
CA ARG A 50 8.15 3.01 -2.90
C ARG A 50 8.58 4.45 -2.66
N LEU A 51 7.79 5.24 -1.92
CA LEU A 51 8.20 6.59 -1.49
C LEU A 51 9.46 6.51 -0.61
N ALA A 52 9.49 5.58 0.36
CA ALA A 52 10.65 5.38 1.23
C ALA A 52 11.87 4.85 0.46
N ALA A 53 11.66 3.99 -0.54
CA ALA A 53 12.71 3.46 -1.41
C ALA A 53 13.43 4.54 -2.23
N GLY A 54 12.71 5.59 -2.62
CA GLY A 54 13.24 6.65 -3.47
C GLY A 54 13.31 6.24 -4.95
N ALA A 55 14.36 6.67 -5.64
CA ALA A 55 14.48 6.48 -7.08
C ALA A 55 14.50 5.00 -7.50
N GLY A 56 13.88 4.71 -8.64
CA GLY A 56 13.82 3.37 -9.22
C GLY A 56 12.40 2.86 -9.41
N ALA A 57 12.25 1.86 -10.29
CA ALA A 57 11.00 1.14 -10.46
C ALA A 57 11.00 -0.06 -9.52
N TRP A 58 10.05 -0.09 -8.59
CA TRP A 58 9.97 -1.11 -7.54
C TRP A 58 8.59 -1.77 -7.57
N THR A 59 8.54 -3.09 -7.46
CA THR A 59 7.30 -3.85 -7.34
C THR A 59 7.25 -4.58 -6.00
N LEU A 60 6.06 -4.68 -5.39
CA LEU A 60 5.87 -5.47 -4.18
C LEU A 60 6.01 -6.95 -4.56
N ALA A 61 7.08 -7.59 -4.08
CA ALA A 61 7.38 -8.98 -4.39
C ALA A 61 6.88 -9.94 -3.30
N GLU A 62 6.84 -9.48 -2.05
CA GLU A 62 6.50 -10.34 -0.91
C GLU A 62 6.00 -9.51 0.28
N VAL A 63 5.05 -10.07 1.02
CA VAL A 63 4.66 -9.62 2.35
C VAL A 63 4.56 -10.83 3.26
N SER A 64 5.19 -10.77 4.43
CA SER A 64 5.17 -11.83 5.43
C SER A 64 4.73 -11.30 6.80
N ARG A 65 4.09 -12.17 7.58
CA ARG A 65 3.62 -11.89 8.96
C ARG A 65 2.73 -10.64 9.07
N ILE A 66 1.77 -10.51 8.15
CA ILE A 66 0.72 -9.49 8.23
C ILE A 66 -0.30 -9.82 9.33
N ARG A 67 -0.81 -8.78 9.99
CA ARG A 67 -1.97 -8.87 10.90
C ARG A 67 -2.93 -7.72 10.63
N TYR A 68 -4.16 -8.06 10.32
CA TYR A 68 -5.30 -7.14 10.33
C TYR A 68 -5.93 -7.20 11.73
N ARG A 69 -5.92 -6.08 12.43
CA ARG A 69 -6.36 -5.97 13.83
C ARG A 69 -7.76 -5.38 13.95
N ARG A 70 -8.11 -4.50 13.02
CA ARG A 70 -9.39 -3.78 12.96
C ARG A 70 -9.77 -3.62 11.50
N TYR A 71 -11.06 -3.49 11.26
CA TYR A 71 -11.59 -3.13 9.96
C TYR A 71 -11.26 -1.66 9.68
N VAL A 72 -11.08 -1.35 8.40
CA VAL A 72 -11.03 0.00 7.88
C VAL A 72 -12.33 0.22 7.15
N GLU A 73 -13.07 1.23 7.55
CA GLU A 73 -14.46 1.45 7.15
C GLU A 73 -14.57 2.65 6.19
N PRO A 74 -15.68 2.76 5.45
CA PRO A 74 -15.90 3.92 4.60
C PRO A 74 -15.97 5.20 5.45
N GLY A 75 -15.17 6.21 5.08
CA GLY A 75 -14.99 7.46 5.81
C GLY A 75 -13.66 7.54 6.58
N ASP A 76 -12.97 6.42 6.79
CA ASP A 76 -11.71 6.41 7.51
C ASP A 76 -10.61 7.18 6.78
N ARG A 77 -9.68 7.74 7.56
CA ARG A 77 -8.39 8.24 7.06
C ARG A 77 -7.27 7.38 7.63
N MET A 78 -6.64 6.59 6.77
CA MET A 78 -5.49 5.79 7.13
C MET A 78 -4.22 6.64 7.15
N VAL A 79 -3.38 6.42 8.14
CA VAL A 79 -1.97 6.84 8.16
C VAL A 79 -1.12 5.59 8.00
N VAL A 80 -0.33 5.55 6.93
CA VAL A 80 0.55 4.44 6.56
C VAL A 80 1.99 4.84 6.86
N ASP A 81 2.63 4.15 7.79
CA ASP A 81 4.02 4.36 8.20
C ASP A 81 4.86 3.14 7.79
N VAL A 82 5.77 3.34 6.84
CA VAL A 82 6.69 2.30 6.35
C VAL A 82 8.11 2.63 6.78
N ARG A 83 8.81 1.62 7.32
CA ARG A 83 10.25 1.69 7.66
C ARG A 83 11.03 0.69 6.84
N ILE A 84 12.12 1.14 6.25
CA ILE A 84 13.10 0.29 5.55
C ILE A 84 14.04 -0.31 6.59
N THR A 85 14.28 -1.61 6.49
CA THR A 85 15.22 -2.33 7.37
C THR A 85 16.48 -2.73 6.62
N GLU A 86 16.38 -3.02 5.32
CA GLU A 86 17.51 -3.37 4.47
C GLU A 86 17.29 -2.81 3.06
N ALA A 87 18.36 -2.33 2.43
CA ALA A 87 18.32 -1.85 1.06
C ALA A 87 19.57 -2.32 0.30
N SER A 88 19.35 -2.83 -0.91
CA SER A 88 20.38 -3.18 -1.89
C SER A 88 20.00 -2.65 -3.27
N ALA A 89 20.85 -2.87 -4.27
CA ALA A 89 20.61 -2.41 -5.64
C ALA A 89 19.32 -2.96 -6.25
N ASP A 90 18.90 -4.18 -5.86
CA ASP A 90 17.79 -4.90 -6.50
C ASP A 90 16.66 -5.26 -5.53
N THR A 91 16.82 -5.02 -4.23
CA THR A 91 15.83 -5.39 -3.21
C THR A 91 15.79 -4.39 -2.07
N ILE A 92 14.58 -4.12 -1.60
CA ILE A 92 14.32 -3.34 -0.40
C ILE A 92 13.45 -4.17 0.53
N ARG A 93 13.84 -4.28 1.79
CA ARG A 93 13.03 -4.90 2.85
C ARG A 93 12.59 -3.85 3.86
N GLY A 94 11.41 -4.05 4.42
CA GLY A 94 10.89 -3.14 5.42
C GLY A 94 9.74 -3.72 6.24
N SER A 95 9.14 -2.86 7.03
CA SER A 95 7.94 -3.13 7.83
C SER A 95 6.96 -1.96 7.70
N ALA A 96 5.69 -2.22 8.01
CA ALA A 96 4.67 -1.19 7.93
C ALA A 96 3.68 -1.27 9.10
N THR A 97 3.19 -0.11 9.53
CA THR A 97 2.06 0.02 10.45
C THR A 97 1.05 0.97 9.83
N VAL A 98 -0.21 0.58 9.85
CA VAL A 98 -1.33 1.41 9.40
C VAL A 98 -2.22 1.72 10.58
N THR A 99 -2.60 2.98 10.72
CA THR A 99 -3.48 3.45 11.79
C THR A 99 -4.67 4.25 11.24
N VAL A 100 -5.78 4.22 11.97
CA VAL A 100 -6.94 5.11 11.80
C VAL A 100 -7.22 5.69 13.17
N ASP A 101 -7.36 7.02 13.27
CA ASP A 101 -7.54 7.74 14.54
C ASP A 101 -6.54 7.32 15.64
N GLY A 102 -5.27 7.15 15.26
CA GLY A 102 -4.19 6.71 16.15
C GLY A 102 -4.24 5.24 16.59
N ARG A 103 -5.25 4.48 16.16
CA ARG A 103 -5.39 3.04 16.49
C ARG A 103 -4.82 2.19 15.37
N THR A 104 -3.99 1.21 15.71
CA THR A 104 -3.44 0.28 14.72
C THR A 104 -4.52 -0.62 14.12
N VAL A 105 -4.67 -0.53 12.79
CA VAL A 105 -5.59 -1.36 12.00
C VAL A 105 -4.86 -2.50 11.30
N THR A 106 -3.63 -2.27 10.82
CA THR A 106 -2.82 -3.28 10.12
C THR A 106 -1.36 -3.18 10.52
N THR A 107 -0.68 -4.31 10.67
CA THR A 107 0.78 -4.38 10.81
C THR A 107 1.37 -5.38 9.84
N VAL A 108 2.46 -5.02 9.18
CA VAL A 108 3.30 -5.89 8.36
C VAL A 108 4.69 -5.92 8.97
N ARG A 109 5.17 -7.10 9.39
CA ARG A 109 6.51 -7.22 9.96
C ARG A 109 7.60 -7.26 8.89
N GLU A 110 7.28 -7.79 7.71
CA GLU A 110 8.23 -7.88 6.61
C GLU A 110 7.49 -7.66 5.28
N LEU A 111 7.97 -6.71 4.50
CA LEU A 111 7.63 -6.51 3.10
C LEU A 111 8.93 -6.51 2.30
N ARG A 112 8.85 -6.94 1.04
CA ARG A 112 9.98 -6.89 0.11
C ARG A 112 9.55 -6.24 -1.20
N LEU A 113 10.24 -5.18 -1.57
CA LEU A 113 10.19 -4.65 -2.92
C LEU A 113 11.33 -5.26 -3.74
N ALA A 114 11.03 -5.69 -4.96
CA ALA A 114 12.02 -6.07 -5.96
C ALA A 114 12.14 -4.97 -7.00
N ARG A 115 13.35 -4.72 -7.48
CA ARG A 115 13.57 -3.78 -8.58
C ARG A 115 13.02 -4.36 -9.87
N VAL A 116 12.30 -3.53 -10.62
CA VAL A 116 11.80 -3.88 -11.94
C VAL A 116 12.91 -3.57 -12.94
N THR A 117 13.47 -4.61 -13.55
CA THR A 117 14.44 -4.52 -14.66
C THR A 117 13.71 -4.75 -15.98
N GLY A 118 13.63 -3.72 -16.83
CA GLY A 118 12.96 -3.76 -18.15
C GLY A 118 11.73 -2.85 -18.29
N ARG A 119 11.18 -2.73 -19.51
CA ARG A 119 9.98 -1.91 -19.79
C ARG A 119 8.77 -2.48 -19.04
N VAL A 120 8.12 -1.65 -18.22
CA VAL A 120 6.76 -1.91 -17.72
C VAL A 120 5.84 -2.06 -18.93
N PRO A 121 5.12 -3.18 -19.11
CA PRO A 121 4.07 -3.23 -20.12
C PRO A 121 2.99 -2.24 -19.69
N VAL A 122 2.88 -1.14 -20.42
CA VAL A 122 1.76 -0.22 -20.24
C VAL A 122 0.51 -1.00 -20.63
N LEU A 123 -0.46 -1.13 -19.72
CA LEU A 123 -1.77 -1.75 -19.96
C LEU A 123 -2.66 -0.89 -20.90
N SER A 124 -2.08 -0.24 -21.91
CA SER A 124 -2.79 0.56 -22.90
C SER A 124 -3.19 -0.23 -24.15
N SER A 125 -3.00 -1.55 -24.19
CA SER A 125 -3.27 -2.39 -25.37
C SER A 125 -4.41 -3.41 -25.21
N LEU A 126 -5.25 -3.31 -24.16
CA LEU A 126 -6.47 -4.12 -24.05
C LEU A 126 -7.72 -3.39 -24.58
N SER A 127 -7.59 -2.61 -25.66
CA SER A 127 -8.72 -2.10 -26.45
C SER A 127 -9.25 -3.14 -27.46
N GLY A 128 -9.19 -4.42 -27.10
CA GLY A 128 -9.44 -5.55 -28.00
C GLY A 128 -10.67 -6.40 -27.69
N VAL A 129 -11.49 -6.05 -26.69
CA VAL A 129 -12.79 -6.71 -26.49
C VAL A 129 -13.85 -5.89 -27.23
N ARG A 130 -14.10 -6.27 -28.48
CA ARG A 130 -15.35 -5.92 -29.17
C ARG A 130 -16.50 -6.76 -28.58
N ALA A 131 -17.67 -6.13 -28.57
CA ALA A 131 -18.97 -6.65 -28.13
C ALA A 131 -19.31 -8.05 -28.66
#